data_AF-A0A7C9HA70-F1
#
_entry.id   AF-A0A7C9HA70-F1
#
_cell.length_a   1.000
_cell.length_b   1.000
_cell.length_c   1.000
_cell.angle_alpha   90.00
_cell.angle_beta   90.00
_cell.angle_gamma   90.00
#
_symmetry.space_group_name_H-M   'P 1'
#
loop_
_entity.id
_entity.type
_entity.pdbx_description
1 polymer ?
#
loop_
_entity_poly.entity_id
_entity_poly.type
_entity_poly.pdbx_seq_one_letter_code
_entity_poly.pdbx_strand_id
1 'polypeptide(L)'
;MDENPQPEEPANLKYLRLLVTILTGTMIAGLLVIIALFVIRFSDRPAPVPGAITLPDGSTPAAFTMTDKWYAVVTARDEILIFDRDSGMLRQTIKIETQN
;
A
#
# COMPACT_ATOMS: atom_id res chain seq x y z
N MET A 1 -9.89 -44.57 -47.52
CA MET A 1 -9.97 -43.26 -46.85
C MET A 1 -11.35 -43.21 -46.25
N ASP A 2 -11.47 -43.61 -44.99
CA ASP A 2 -12.75 -43.67 -44.30
C ASP A 2 -13.01 -42.29 -43.71
N GLU A 3 -13.92 -41.55 -44.34
CA GLU A 3 -14.44 -40.30 -43.80
C GLU A 3 -15.36 -40.66 -42.63
N ASN A 4 -14.78 -40.66 -41.44
CA ASN A 4 -15.50 -40.97 -40.21
C ASN A 4 -16.35 -39.73 -39.86
N PRO A 5 -17.70 -39.81 -39.87
CA PRO A 5 -18.54 -38.67 -39.51
C PRO A 5 -18.24 -38.28 -38.06
N GLN A 6 -17.78 -37.04 -37.86
CA GLN A 6 -17.53 -36.49 -36.52
C GLN A 6 -18.82 -36.63 -35.69
N PRO A 7 -18.79 -37.31 -34.53
CA PRO A 7 -19.95 -37.43 -33.67
C PRO A 7 -20.43 -36.02 -33.27
N GLU A 8 -21.68 -35.69 -33.58
CA GLU A 8 -22.25 -34.40 -33.15
C GLU A 8 -22.25 -34.33 -31.62
N GLU A 9 -21.56 -33.32 -31.07
CA GLU A 9 -21.51 -33.15 -29.63
C GLU A 9 -22.92 -33.00 -29.03
N PRO A 10 -23.33 -33.88 -28.11
CA PRO A 10 -24.66 -33.83 -27.53
C PRO A 10 -24.84 -32.52 -26.75
N ALA A 11 -26.03 -31.93 -26.85
CA ALA A 11 -26.31 -30.55 -26.40
C ALA A 11 -25.99 -30.29 -24.91
N ASN A 12 -26.04 -31.34 -24.08
CA ASN A 12 -25.67 -31.30 -22.67
C ASN A 12 -24.17 -31.03 -22.44
N LEU A 13 -23.27 -31.55 -23.28
CA LEU A 13 -21.83 -31.31 -23.16
C LEU A 13 -21.45 -29.88 -23.58
N LYS A 14 -22.14 -29.33 -24.58
CA LYS A 14 -21.97 -27.92 -24.99
C LYS A 14 -22.41 -26.96 -23.88
N TYR A 15 -23.53 -27.27 -23.22
CA TYR A 15 -24.01 -26.48 -22.08
C TYR A 15 -23.05 -26.56 -20.88
N LEU A 16 -22.57 -27.75 -20.54
CA LEU A 16 -21.59 -27.92 -19.48
C LEU A 16 -20.28 -27.18 -19.79
N ARG A 17 -19.78 -27.26 -21.02
CA ARG A 17 -18.59 -26.52 -21.46
C ARG A 17 -18.78 -25.01 -21.32
N LEU A 18 -19.95 -24.49 -21.72
CA LEU A 18 -20.26 -23.08 -21.58
C LEU A 18 -20.28 -22.64 -20.10
N LEU A 19 -20.96 -23.40 -19.24
CA LEU A 19 -21.02 -23.11 -17.80
C LEU A 19 -19.64 -23.13 -17.16
N VAL A 20 -18.83 -24.15 -17.46
CA VAL A 20 -17.47 -24.24 -16.92
C VAL A 20 -16.58 -23.12 -17.45
N THR A 21 -16.73 -22.74 -18.72
CA THR A 21 -15.96 -21.62 -19.30
C THR A 21 -16.33 -20.29 -18.64
N ILE A 22 -17.62 -20.05 -18.41
CA ILE A 22 -18.10 -18.88 -17.67
C ILE A 22 -17.57 -18.89 -16.24
N LEU A 23 -17.68 -20.01 -15.54
CA LEU A 23 -17.19 -20.15 -14.17
C LEU A 23 -15.68 -19.91 -14.08
N THR A 24 -14.92 -20.45 -15.04
CA THR A 24 -13.47 -20.23 -15.13
C THR A 24 -13.18 -18.75 -15.36
N GLY A 25 -13.93 -18.10 -16.26
CA GLY A 25 -13.80 -16.68 -16.53
C GLY A 25 -14.09 -15.82 -15.31
N THR A 26 -15.15 -16.12 -14.56
CA THR A 26 -15.49 -15.36 -13.34
C THR A 26 -14.47 -15.60 -12.22
N MET A 27 -13.95 -16.83 -12.07
CA MET A 27 -12.87 -17.11 -11.12
C MET A 27 -11.61 -16.30 -11.42
N ILE A 28 -11.20 -16.21 -12.70
CA ILE A 28 -10.06 -15.40 -13.13
C ILE A 28 -10.33 -13.92 -12.88
N ALA A 29 -11.51 -13.42 -13.27
CA ALA A 29 -11.88 -12.02 -13.05
C ALA A 29 -11.85 -11.65 -11.55
N GLY A 30 -12.37 -12.52 -10.68
CA GLY A 30 -12.33 -12.33 -9.23
C GLY A 30 -10.89 -12.24 -8.69
N LEU A 31 -10.01 -13.14 -9.13
CA LEU A 31 -8.60 -13.08 -8.75
C LEU A 31 -7.92 -11.79 -9.24
N LEU A 32 -8.18 -11.36 -10.48
CA LEU A 32 -7.63 -10.12 -11.02
C LEU A 32 -8.08 -8.90 -10.23
N VAL A 33 -9.35 -8.86 -9.81
CA VAL A 33 -9.87 -7.79 -8.94
C VAL A 33 -9.14 -7.77 -7.61
N ILE A 34 -8.95 -8.93 -6.97
CA ILE A 34 -8.21 -9.03 -5.70
C ILE A 34 -6.76 -8.53 -5.87
N ILE A 35 -6.07 -8.95 -6.93
CA ILE A 35 -4.70 -8.51 -7.24
C ILE A 35 -4.67 -7.00 -7.47
N ALA A 36 -5.59 -6.45 -8.25
CA ALA A 36 -5.66 -5.02 -8.52
C ALA A 36 -5.85 -4.20 -7.23
N LEU A 37 -6.80 -4.62 -6.37
CA LEU A 37 -7.02 -3.98 -5.07
C LEU A 37 -5.79 -4.09 -4.16
N PHE A 38 -5.10 -5.24 -4.17
CA PHE A 38 -3.88 -5.44 -3.41
C PHE A 38 -2.79 -4.47 -3.87
N VAL A 39 -2.54 -4.37 -5.18
CA VAL A 39 -1.53 -3.44 -5.73
C VAL A 39 -1.88 -2.00 -5.39
N ILE A 40 -3.13 -1.56 -5.57
CA ILE A 40 -3.53 -0.18 -5.27
C ILE A 40 -3.34 0.12 -3.77
N ARG A 41 -3.73 -0.80 -2.88
CA ARG A 41 -3.64 -0.60 -1.43
C ARG A 41 -2.21 -0.65 -0.90
N PHE A 42 -1.37 -1.54 -1.44
CA PHE A 42 0.00 -1.75 -0.95
C PHE A 42 1.06 -0.95 -1.73
N SER A 43 0.70 -0.30 -2.84
CA SER A 43 1.61 0.57 -3.60
C SER A 43 1.79 1.95 -2.98
N ASP A 44 1.15 2.26 -1.84
CA ASP A 44 1.55 3.37 -0.97
C ASP A 44 2.94 3.04 -0.39
N ARG A 45 3.97 3.21 -1.23
CA ARG A 45 5.37 3.07 -0.82
C ARG A 45 5.60 4.15 0.25
N PRO A 46 6.09 3.79 1.44
CA PRO A 46 6.51 4.80 2.39
C PRO A 46 7.52 5.71 1.66
N ALA A 47 7.25 7.01 1.64
CA ALA A 47 8.17 8.04 1.19
C ALA A 47 9.62 7.75 1.64
N PRO A 48 10.66 8.05 0.85
CA PRO A 48 12.03 7.81 1.29
C PRO A 48 12.33 8.56 2.59
N VAL A 49 12.97 7.89 3.56
CA VAL A 49 13.45 8.57 4.76
C VAL A 49 14.66 9.43 4.34
N PRO A 50 14.71 10.72 4.70
CA PRO A 50 15.87 11.55 4.38
C PRO A 50 17.13 10.96 5.03
N GLY A 51 18.23 10.89 4.28
CA GLY A 51 19.51 10.37 4.81
C GLY A 51 20.13 11.23 5.90
N ALA A 52 19.71 12.49 6.02
CA ALA A 52 20.05 13.40 7.10
C ALA A 52 18.88 14.37 7.37
N ILE A 53 18.66 14.71 8.64
CA ILE A 53 17.64 15.66 9.09
C ILE A 53 18.36 16.81 9.78
N THR A 54 18.20 18.03 9.26
CA THR A 54 18.72 19.24 9.91
C THR A 54 17.65 19.78 10.84
N LEU A 55 17.98 19.88 12.12
CA LEU A 55 17.08 20.46 13.11
C LEU A 55 17.09 22.00 13.03
N PRO A 56 15.91 22.64 13.21
CA PRO A 56 15.84 24.08 13.43
C PRO A 56 16.74 24.52 14.59
N ASP A 57 17.35 25.67 14.42
CA ASP A 57 18.14 26.38 15.44
C ASP A 57 19.33 25.57 16.03
N GLY A 58 19.80 24.55 15.31
CA GLY A 58 20.89 23.69 15.75
C GLY A 58 20.56 22.90 17.03
N SER A 59 19.27 22.66 17.29
CA SER A 59 18.83 21.93 18.47
C SER A 59 19.36 20.48 18.47
N THR A 60 19.78 20.01 19.64
CA THR A 60 20.30 18.65 19.81
C THR A 60 19.13 17.66 19.88
N PRO A 61 19.11 16.60 19.05
CA PRO A 61 18.07 15.58 19.13
C PRO A 61 18.28 14.69 20.35
N ALA A 62 17.21 14.44 21.10
CA ALA A 62 17.16 13.51 22.21
C ALA A 62 16.50 12.18 21.82
N ALA A 63 15.48 12.22 20.95
CA ALA A 63 14.81 11.03 20.43
C ALA A 63 14.25 11.25 19.03
N PHE A 64 14.07 10.15 18.28
CA PHE A 64 13.49 10.14 16.94
C PHE A 64 12.42 9.06 16.84
N THR A 65 11.28 9.40 16.23
CA THR A 65 10.22 8.45 15.89
C THR A 65 9.67 8.75 14.50
N MET A 66 9.17 7.72 13.80
CA MET A 66 8.72 7.84 12.43
C MET A 66 7.46 7.00 12.18
N THR A 67 6.55 7.56 11.38
CA THR A 67 5.35 6.89 10.85
C THR A 67 5.40 6.85 9.31
N ASP A 68 4.33 6.36 8.69
CA ASP A 68 4.15 6.36 7.23
C ASP A 68 4.11 7.77 6.62
N LYS A 69 3.55 8.75 7.34
CA LYS A 69 3.24 10.11 6.83
C LYS A 69 4.09 11.22 7.43
N TRP A 70 4.67 11.02 8.61
CA TRP A 70 5.41 12.06 9.33
C TRP A 70 6.51 11.44 10.20
N TYR A 71 7.49 12.25 10.56
CA TYR A 71 8.49 11.91 11.57
C TYR A 71 8.56 12.99 12.62
N ALA A 72 8.91 12.61 13.86
CA ALA A 72 9.08 13.56 14.95
C ALA A 72 10.47 13.42 15.58
N VAL A 73 11.02 14.57 15.93
CA VAL A 73 12.26 14.67 16.69
C VAL A 73 11.96 15.36 18.01
N VAL A 74 12.31 14.69 19.11
CA VAL A 74 12.30 15.31 20.44
C VAL A 74 13.65 16.00 20.63
N THR A 75 13.64 17.29 20.96
CA THR A 75 14.86 18.06 21.23
C THR A 75 15.24 17.95 22.70
N ALA A 76 16.49 18.24 23.03
CA ALA A 76 16.96 18.34 24.41
C ALA A 76 16.36 19.52 25.21
N ARG A 77 15.52 20.35 24.57
CA ARG A 77 14.81 21.48 25.21
C ARG A 77 13.34 21.15 25.52
N ASP A 78 12.99 19.87 25.54
CA ASP A 78 11.63 19.38 25.77
C ASP A 78 10.62 19.91 24.73
N GLU A 79 11.04 19.94 23.46
CA GLU A 79 10.19 20.27 22.32
C GLU A 79 10.08 19.07 21.37
N ILE A 80 8.88 18.81 20.88
CA ILE A 80 8.61 17.81 19.85
C ILE A 80 8.38 18.55 18.54
N LEU A 81 9.28 18.32 17.58
CA LEU A 81 9.21 18.86 16.23
C LEU A 81 8.64 17.78 15.30
N ILE A 82 7.46 18.03 14.73
CA ILE A 82 6.79 17.12 13.80
C ILE A 82 7.00 17.62 12.38
N PHE A 83 7.57 16.77 11.55
CA PHE A 83 7.88 17.04 10.16
C PHE A 83 7.05 16.15 9.24
N ASP A 84 6.65 16.73 8.12
CA ASP A 84 6.08 16.00 7.01
C ASP A 84 7.13 15.08 6.38
N ARG A 85 6.77 13.83 6.08
CA ARG A 85 7.73 12.84 5.59
C ARG A 85 8.04 13.00 4.10
N ASP A 86 7.10 13.53 3.32
CA ASP A 86 7.26 13.74 1.88
C ASP A 86 8.10 14.99 1.60
N SER A 87 7.78 16.09 2.29
CA SER A 87 8.40 17.40 2.04
C SER A 87 9.54 17.74 3.00
N GLY A 88 9.66 17.05 4.13
CA GLY A 88 10.61 17.41 5.20
C GLY A 88 10.27 18.71 5.91
N MET A 89 9.10 19.31 5.62
CA MET A 89 8.69 20.59 6.20
C MET A 89 8.22 20.41 7.64
N LEU A 90 8.62 21.33 8.51
CA LEU A 90 8.10 21.40 9.88
C LEU A 90 6.60 21.70 9.83
N ARG A 91 5.78 20.78 10.32
CA ARG A 91 4.32 20.90 10.38
C ARG A 91 3.86 21.48 11.71
N GLN A 92 4.51 21.08 12.80
CA GLN A 92 4.09 21.44 14.13
C GLN A 92 5.25 21.38 15.12
N THR A 93 5.25 22.31 16.06
CA THR A 93 6.10 22.28 17.25
C THR A 93 5.21 22.15 18.47
N ILE A 94 5.47 21.17 19.31
CA ILE A 94 4.77 20.96 20.59
C ILE A 94 5.79 21.15 21.70
N LYS A 95 5.52 22.05 22.63
CA LYS A 95 6.31 22.17 23.87
C LYS A 95 5.79 21.18 24.89
N ILE A 96 6.69 20.42 25.51
CA ILE A 96 6.33 19.53 26.61
C ILE A 96 6.31 20.37 27.87
N GLU A 97 5.13 20.56 28.45
CA GLU A 97 4.97 21.16 29.77
C GLU A 97 4.85 20.04 30.80
N THR A 98 5.79 19.98 31.74
CA THR A 98 5.64 19.11 32.91
C THR A 98 4.62 19.74 33.85
N GLN A 99 3.43 19.14 33.97
CA GLN A 99 2.55 19.48 35.09
C GLN A 99 3.18 18.92 36.37
N ASN A 100 3.63 19.83 37.24
CA ASN A 100 4.05 19.54 38.60
C ASN A 100 2.84 19.47 39.54
#